data_AF-A0A6G3UFG8-F1
#
_entry.id   AF-A0A6G3UFG8-F1
#
_cell.length_a   1.000
_cell.length_b   1.000
_cell.length_c   1.000
_cell.angle_alpha   90.00
_cell.angle_beta   90.00
_cell.angle_gamma   90.00
#
_symmetry.space_group_name_H-M   'P 1'
#
loop_
_entity.id
_entity.type
_entity.pdbx_description
1 polymer ?
#
loop_
_entity_poly.entity_id
_entity_poly.type
_entity_poly.pdbx_seq_one_letter_code
_entity_poly.pdbx_strand_id
1 'polypeptide(L)'
;MESVPLRCPACRRDHAYVTPVYPCPCGEPTAPPLLRGAPVTPITHRTWNDDWVTVRCRGCGRHDQWPQPELCCPCGAVLRVPVRPVASAGAVRPAHIPLPRTAAAPRPAFRPLTIRTARDAVSAAAHYLTWLGFREVTHPANRPASRVDLRAAGLIAQVDSSTRPTALRDVECLWLNALNGSVRGVLFSLAGYAPEARERADALFVPLFVMDLTGSPQPVNGAADELFSTGA
;
A
#
# COMPACT_ATOMS: atom_id res chain seq x y z
N MET A 1 29.82 -13.78 8.87
CA MET A 1 28.76 -12.86 9.30
C MET A 1 29.36 -11.97 10.37
N GLU A 2 29.49 -10.68 10.11
CA GLU A 2 30.23 -9.75 10.98
C GLU A 2 29.26 -9.08 11.96
N SER A 3 29.54 -9.17 13.26
CA SER A 3 28.74 -8.52 14.30
C SER A 3 29.31 -7.15 14.66
N VAL A 4 28.44 -6.20 14.99
CA VAL A 4 28.81 -4.87 15.46
C VAL A 4 28.57 -4.80 16.97
N PRO A 5 29.59 -4.44 17.78
CA PRO A 5 29.38 -4.23 19.20
C PRO A 5 28.58 -2.95 19.44
N LEU A 6 27.52 -3.04 20.24
CA LEU A 6 26.65 -1.94 20.63
C LEU A 6 26.53 -1.91 22.15
N ARG A 7 26.42 -0.71 22.74
CA ARG A 7 26.24 -0.56 24.18
C ARG A 7 24.96 0.19 24.49
N CYS A 8 24.09 -0.40 25.30
CA CYS A 8 22.82 0.21 25.68
C CYS A 8 23.06 1.46 26.54
N PRO A 9 22.56 2.65 26.16
CA PRO A 9 22.71 3.85 26.98
C PRO A 9 21.88 3.80 28.26
N ALA A 10 20.81 3.01 28.32
CA ALA A 10 19.94 2.89 29.49
C ALA A 10 20.53 2.00 30.60
N CYS A 11 21.02 0.81 30.26
CA CYS A 11 21.53 -0.16 31.25
C CYS A 11 23.02 -0.48 31.12
N ARG A 12 23.72 0.15 30.16
CA ARG A 12 25.17 -0.01 29.90
C ARG A 12 25.60 -1.42 29.48
N ARG A 13 24.67 -2.32 29.19
CA ARG A 13 24.92 -3.69 28.69
C ARG A 13 25.47 -3.67 27.27
N ASP A 14 26.44 -4.52 27.01
CA ASP A 14 27.02 -4.73 25.68
C ASP A 14 26.23 -5.79 24.90
N HIS A 15 26.10 -5.57 23.60
CA HIS A 15 25.38 -6.40 22.66
C HIS A 15 26.21 -6.62 21.40
N ALA A 16 26.10 -7.81 20.81
CA ALA A 16 26.59 -8.09 19.47
C ALA A 16 25.40 -8.06 18.51
N TYR A 17 25.34 -7.06 17.64
CA TYR A 17 24.27 -6.92 16.67
C TYR A 17 24.70 -7.42 15.29
N VAL A 18 23.87 -8.24 14.67
CA VAL A 18 24.08 -8.75 13.32
C VAL A 18 23.05 -8.11 12.41
N THR A 19 23.51 -7.52 11.32
CA THR A 19 22.62 -6.88 10.34
C THR A 19 21.81 -7.94 9.60
N PRO A 20 20.48 -7.78 9.48
CA PRO A 20 19.68 -8.63 8.61
C PRO A 20 20.05 -8.37 7.14
N VAL A 21 20.04 -9.44 6.34
CA VAL A 21 20.28 -9.40 4.90
C VAL A 21 18.97 -9.65 4.19
N TYR A 22 18.66 -8.81 3.20
CA TYR A 22 17.46 -8.92 2.38
C TYR A 22 17.80 -8.97 0.89
N PRO A 23 17.01 -9.66 0.05
CA PRO A 23 17.28 -9.76 -1.38
C PRO A 23 16.89 -8.47 -2.10
N CYS A 24 17.82 -7.89 -2.86
CA CYS A 24 17.48 -6.87 -3.86
C CYS A 24 16.67 -7.51 -5.00
N PRO A 25 15.78 -6.78 -5.71
CA PRO A 25 15.10 -7.32 -6.90
C PRO A 25 16.03 -7.86 -8.00
N CYS A 26 17.31 -7.48 -8.02
CA CYS A 26 18.30 -8.07 -8.94
C CYS A 26 18.89 -9.41 -8.46
N GLY A 27 18.51 -9.89 -7.27
CA GLY A 27 19.02 -11.11 -6.64
C GLY A 27 20.19 -10.90 -5.67
N GLU A 28 20.81 -9.72 -5.66
CA GLU A 28 21.98 -9.45 -4.81
C GLU A 28 21.58 -9.27 -3.32
N PRO A 29 22.22 -9.97 -2.37
CA PRO A 29 21.98 -9.76 -0.95
C PRO A 29 22.42 -8.36 -0.52
N THR A 30 21.52 -7.64 0.13
CA THR A 30 21.72 -6.26 0.56
C THR A 30 21.49 -6.13 2.07
N ALA A 31 22.36 -5.40 2.74
CA ALA A 31 22.26 -5.14 4.18
C ALA A 31 22.52 -3.66 4.48
N PRO A 32 21.78 -3.05 5.42
CA PRO A 32 22.05 -1.69 5.87
C PRO A 32 23.51 -1.52 6.33
N PRO A 33 24.26 -0.53 5.82
CA PRO A 33 25.65 -0.36 6.18
C PRO A 33 25.73 0.21 7.60
N LEU A 34 25.90 -0.63 8.62
CA LEU A 34 25.99 -0.17 10.01
C LEU A 34 27.18 0.78 10.22
N LEU A 35 26.97 1.85 10.97
CA LEU A 35 28.01 2.80 11.36
C LEU A 35 28.67 2.33 12.65
N ARG A 36 29.83 1.68 12.54
CA ARG A 36 30.56 1.16 13.70
C ARG A 36 31.05 2.29 14.60
N GLY A 37 30.95 2.08 15.91
CA GLY A 37 31.42 3.03 16.93
C GLY A 37 30.49 4.24 17.15
N ALA A 38 29.45 4.42 16.35
CA ALA A 38 28.44 5.45 16.60
C ALA A 38 27.53 5.06 17.78
N PRO A 39 27.09 6.02 18.61
CA PRO A 39 26.19 5.75 19.71
C PRO A 39 24.83 5.30 19.19
N VAL A 40 24.26 4.29 19.85
CA VAL A 40 22.86 3.87 19.64
C VAL A 40 21.93 4.80 20.40
N THR A 41 20.77 5.10 19.82
CA THR A 41 19.78 6.01 20.43
C THR A 41 18.53 5.25 20.89
N PRO A 42 18.00 5.52 22.10
CA PRO A 42 16.72 4.96 22.51
C PRO A 42 15.59 5.46 21.63
N ILE A 43 14.72 4.55 21.21
CA ILE A 43 13.47 4.88 20.53
C ILE A 43 12.42 5.15 21.59
N THR A 44 12.08 6.42 21.79
CA THR A 44 11.00 6.88 22.68
C THR A 44 9.70 7.17 21.93
N HIS A 45 9.79 7.44 20.62
CA HIS A 45 8.68 7.72 19.73
C HIS A 45 8.97 7.13 18.35
N ARG A 46 7.92 6.69 17.64
CA ARG A 46 8.01 6.16 16.27
C ARG A 46 7.29 7.09 15.30
N THR A 47 7.95 7.42 14.21
CA THR A 47 7.31 8.03 13.05
C THR A 47 7.57 7.14 11.85
N TRP A 48 6.64 7.13 10.88
CA TRP A 48 6.80 6.35 9.66
C TRP A 48 8.14 6.62 8.96
N ASN A 49 8.61 7.87 8.95
CA ASN A 49 9.87 8.23 8.31
C ASN A 49 11.11 7.70 9.05
N ASP A 50 11.04 7.49 10.37
CA ASP A 50 12.16 7.03 11.19
C ASP A 50 12.30 5.49 11.22
N ASP A 51 11.39 4.79 10.54
CA ASP A 51 11.33 3.32 10.50
C ASP A 51 12.04 2.74 9.26
N TRP A 52 12.55 3.59 8.35
CA TRP A 52 13.17 3.17 7.08
C TRP A 52 14.56 3.78 6.85
N VAL A 53 15.46 2.99 6.26
CA VAL A 53 16.78 3.42 5.80
C VAL A 53 16.95 3.18 4.32
N THR A 54 17.60 4.12 3.61
CA THR A 54 17.96 3.90 2.21
C THR A 54 19.26 3.10 2.12
N VAL A 55 19.24 2.01 1.36
CA VAL A 55 20.43 1.18 1.09
C VAL A 55 20.67 1.10 -0.40
N ARG A 56 21.93 1.27 -0.80
CA ARG A 56 22.37 1.10 -2.18
C ARG A 56 22.81 -0.35 -2.42
N CYS A 57 22.24 -1.01 -3.42
CA CYS A 57 22.68 -2.33 -3.88
C CYS A 57 24.08 -2.23 -4.51
N ARG A 58 24.99 -3.15 -4.15
CA ARG A 58 26.33 -3.21 -4.75
C ARG A 58 26.35 -3.83 -6.15
N GLY A 59 25.38 -4.71 -6.45
CA GLY A 59 25.24 -5.35 -7.77
C GLY A 59 24.64 -4.41 -8.83
N CYS A 60 23.43 -3.89 -8.60
CA CYS A 60 22.71 -3.08 -9.59
C CYS A 60 22.73 -1.56 -9.33
N GLY A 61 23.26 -1.10 -8.19
CA GLY A 61 23.35 0.33 -7.85
C GLY A 61 22.03 0.99 -7.44
N ARG A 62 20.90 0.26 -7.43
CA ARG A 62 19.59 0.76 -7.02
C ARG A 62 19.59 1.20 -5.55
N HIS A 63 18.84 2.25 -5.23
CA HIS A 63 18.56 2.70 -3.88
C HIS A 63 17.15 2.28 -3.50
N ASP A 64 17.01 1.41 -2.50
CA ASP A 64 15.71 0.97 -1.97
C ASP A 64 15.63 1.21 -0.46
N GLN A 65 14.40 1.23 0.05
CA GLN A 65 14.13 1.41 1.48
C GLN A 65 14.05 0.07 2.20
N TRP A 66 14.71 -0.03 3.34
CA TRP A 66 14.75 -1.20 4.20
C TRP A 66 14.42 -0.82 5.64
N PRO A 67 13.89 -1.75 6.46
CA PRO A 67 13.58 -1.45 7.86
C PRO A 67 14.81 -0.94 8.60
N GLN A 68 14.63 0.13 9.38
CA GLN A 68 15.65 0.67 10.27
C GLN A 68 16.09 -0.43 11.26
N PRO A 69 17.40 -0.74 11.34
CA PRO A 69 17.91 -1.71 12.30
C PRO A 69 17.63 -1.32 13.76
N GLU A 70 16.96 -2.21 14.50
CA GLU A 70 16.61 -2.03 15.92
C GLU A 70 17.14 -3.18 16.78
N LEU A 71 17.48 -2.87 18.04
CA LEU A 71 17.90 -3.82 19.07
C LEU A 71 17.00 -3.69 20.30
N CYS A 72 16.30 -4.77 20.64
CA CYS A 72 15.56 -4.88 21.90
C CYS A 72 16.50 -5.32 23.02
N CYS A 73 16.82 -4.41 23.94
CA CYS A 73 17.62 -4.73 25.11
C CYS A 73 16.74 -5.42 26.19
N PRO A 74 17.23 -6.45 26.90
CA PRO A 74 16.50 -7.08 28.00
C PRO A 74 16.11 -6.14 29.16
N CYS A 75 16.65 -4.93 29.23
CA CYS A 75 16.22 -3.91 30.21
C CYS A 75 14.93 -3.18 29.79
N GLY A 76 14.35 -3.52 28.65
CA GLY A 76 13.12 -2.90 28.11
C GLY A 76 13.36 -1.76 27.11
N ALA A 77 14.61 -1.31 26.91
CA ALA A 77 14.91 -0.28 25.92
C ALA A 77 14.94 -0.84 24.50
N VAL A 78 14.29 -0.15 23.56
CA VAL A 78 14.46 -0.38 22.11
C VAL A 78 15.46 0.64 21.59
N LEU A 79 16.53 0.16 20.95
CA LEU A 79 17.64 0.98 20.51
C LEU A 79 17.70 1.02 18.99
N ARG A 80 17.80 2.21 18.41
CA ARG A 80 18.07 2.42 17.00
C ARG A 80 19.56 2.22 16.74
N VAL A 81 19.88 1.27 15.86
CA VAL A 81 21.27 0.99 15.47
C VAL A 81 21.67 1.95 14.34
N PRO A 82 22.77 2.71 14.49
CA PRO A 82 23.15 3.73 13.52
C PRO A 82 23.59 3.07 12.21
N VAL A 83 23.05 3.57 11.10
CA VAL A 83 23.48 3.22 9.75
C VAL A 83 24.30 4.35 9.19
N ARG A 84 25.31 4.03 8.37
CA ARG A 84 26.05 5.02 7.60
C ARG A 84 25.04 5.65 6.64
N PRO A 85 24.79 6.96 6.73
CA PRO A 85 23.95 7.62 5.75
C PRO A 85 24.59 7.37 4.39
N VAL A 86 23.80 6.86 3.44
CA VAL A 86 24.19 6.99 2.03
C VAL A 86 24.32 8.48 1.84
N ALA A 87 25.55 8.97 1.61
CA ALA A 87 25.76 10.37 1.27
C ALA A 87 24.74 10.65 0.17
N SER A 88 23.79 11.53 0.45
CA SER A 88 22.88 12.04 -0.56
C SER A 88 23.82 12.62 -1.61
N ALA A 89 24.12 11.84 -2.65
CA ALA A 89 24.77 12.34 -3.84
C ALA A 89 23.92 13.56 -4.17
N GLY A 90 24.57 14.72 -4.03
CA GLY A 90 23.91 15.99 -3.77
C GLY A 90 22.70 16.11 -4.67
N ALA A 91 21.58 16.54 -4.08
CA ALA A 91 20.31 16.80 -4.73
C ALA A 91 20.53 16.83 -6.23
N VAL A 92 20.30 15.67 -6.88
CA VAL A 92 20.37 15.60 -8.33
C VAL A 92 19.42 16.72 -8.73
N ARG A 93 19.96 17.83 -9.26
CA ARG A 93 19.16 18.85 -9.93
C ARG A 93 18.19 18.03 -10.73
N PRO A 94 16.86 18.13 -10.48
CA PRO A 94 15.93 17.17 -11.04
C PRO A 94 16.28 17.08 -12.51
N ALA A 95 16.83 15.93 -12.89
CA ALA A 95 17.21 15.67 -14.26
C ALA A 95 15.86 15.56 -14.91
N HIS A 96 15.33 16.72 -15.33
CA HIS A 96 14.09 16.93 -16.07
C HIS A 96 13.25 15.68 -15.94
N ILE A 97 12.60 15.52 -14.77
CA ILE A 97 11.61 14.44 -14.61
C ILE A 97 10.76 14.62 -15.86
N PRO A 98 10.76 13.68 -16.81
CA PRO A 98 9.85 13.80 -17.93
C PRO A 98 8.52 13.93 -17.23
N LEU A 99 7.87 15.10 -17.39
CA LEU A 99 6.56 15.34 -16.81
C LEU A 99 5.79 14.03 -16.97
N PRO A 100 5.24 13.46 -15.87
CA PRO A 100 4.50 12.21 -15.96
C PRO A 100 3.57 12.37 -17.15
N ARG A 101 3.69 11.48 -18.15
CA ARG A 101 3.09 11.63 -19.48
C ARG A 101 1.82 12.43 -19.36
N THR A 102 1.87 13.71 -19.73
CA THR A 102 0.71 14.58 -19.61
C THR A 102 -0.35 13.94 -20.50
N ALA A 103 -1.38 13.41 -19.85
CA ALA A 103 -2.33 12.42 -20.33
C ALA A 103 -1.75 10.98 -20.48
N ALA A 104 -2.25 10.06 -19.65
CA ALA A 104 -2.47 8.70 -20.10
C ALA A 104 -3.12 8.76 -21.48
N ALA A 105 -2.65 7.93 -22.44
CA ALA A 105 -3.28 7.85 -23.75
C ALA A 105 -4.81 7.82 -23.57
N PRO A 106 -5.58 8.66 -24.29
CA PRO A 106 -6.99 8.88 -23.99
C PRO A 106 -7.68 7.53 -23.85
N ARG A 107 -8.09 7.22 -22.62
CA ARG A 107 -8.72 5.95 -22.30
C ARG A 107 -9.96 5.87 -23.19
N PRO A 108 -10.17 4.77 -23.94
CA PRO A 108 -11.35 4.64 -24.79
C PRO A 108 -12.60 4.84 -23.95
N ALA A 109 -13.71 5.29 -24.55
CA ALA A 109 -14.96 5.41 -23.81
C ALA A 109 -15.34 4.07 -23.17
N PHE A 110 -15.75 4.11 -21.90
CA PHE A 110 -16.20 2.92 -21.20
C PHE A 110 -17.46 2.36 -21.87
N ARG A 111 -17.52 1.04 -22.04
CA ARG A 111 -18.69 0.34 -22.58
C ARG A 111 -19.33 -0.47 -21.45
N PRO A 112 -20.44 0.00 -20.87
CA PRO A 112 -21.02 -0.64 -19.71
C PRO A 112 -21.67 -1.99 -20.04
N LEU A 113 -21.76 -2.85 -19.03
CA LEU A 113 -22.44 -4.14 -19.10
C LEU A 113 -23.73 -4.06 -18.27
N THR A 114 -24.89 -4.28 -18.88
CA THR A 114 -26.18 -4.24 -18.18
C THR A 114 -26.22 -5.24 -17.02
N ILE A 115 -26.68 -4.78 -15.85
CA ILE A 115 -26.74 -5.59 -14.64
C ILE A 115 -28.15 -6.16 -14.47
N ARG A 116 -28.29 -7.48 -14.51
CA ARG A 116 -29.54 -8.20 -14.23
C ARG A 116 -29.47 -9.04 -12.97
N THR A 117 -28.26 -9.41 -12.57
CA THR A 117 -27.97 -10.26 -11.42
C THR A 117 -26.81 -9.71 -10.60
N ALA A 118 -26.66 -10.20 -9.36
CA ALA A 118 -25.50 -9.89 -8.52
C ALA A 118 -24.17 -10.29 -9.18
N ARG A 119 -24.16 -11.37 -9.98
CA ARG A 119 -22.98 -11.79 -10.75
C ARG A 119 -22.65 -10.77 -11.83
N ASP A 120 -23.66 -10.23 -12.51
CA ASP A 120 -23.44 -9.20 -13.54
C ASP A 120 -22.86 -7.92 -12.93
N ALA A 121 -23.28 -7.55 -11.71
CA ALA A 121 -22.69 -6.41 -11.00
C ALA A 121 -21.19 -6.62 -10.73
N VAL A 122 -20.82 -7.83 -10.31
CA VAL A 122 -19.42 -8.21 -10.09
C VAL A 122 -18.63 -8.22 -11.41
N SER A 123 -19.23 -8.70 -12.51
CA SER A 123 -18.62 -8.65 -13.85
C SER A 123 -18.49 -7.23 -14.40
N ALA A 124 -19.46 -6.35 -14.16
CA ALA A 124 -19.40 -4.93 -14.52
C ALA A 124 -18.29 -4.21 -13.78
N ALA A 125 -18.15 -4.44 -12.47
CA ALA A 125 -17.04 -3.91 -11.67
C ALA A 125 -15.68 -4.43 -12.16
N ALA A 126 -15.55 -5.72 -12.48
CA ALA A 126 -14.32 -6.28 -13.05
C ALA A 126 -13.96 -5.65 -14.40
N HIS A 127 -14.96 -5.46 -15.28
CA HIS A 127 -14.77 -4.82 -16.57
C HIS A 127 -14.31 -3.36 -16.41
N TYR A 128 -14.92 -2.64 -15.46
CA TYR A 128 -14.54 -1.27 -15.13
C TYR A 128 -13.11 -1.16 -14.59
N LEU A 129 -12.70 -2.03 -13.66
CA LEU A 129 -11.33 -2.05 -13.14
C LEU A 129 -10.31 -2.38 -14.24
N THR A 130 -10.64 -3.31 -15.14
CA THR A 130 -9.80 -3.61 -16.30
C THR A 130 -9.66 -2.40 -17.22
N TRP A 131 -10.76 -1.68 -17.45
CA TRP A 131 -10.79 -0.44 -18.22
C TRP A 131 -9.98 0.69 -17.55
N LEU A 132 -10.00 0.78 -16.21
CA LEU A 132 -9.14 1.69 -15.43
C LEU A 132 -7.65 1.35 -15.55
N GLY A 133 -7.30 0.15 -16.01
CA GLY A 133 -5.92 -0.30 -16.26
C GLY A 133 -5.40 -1.37 -15.29
N PHE A 134 -6.23 -1.84 -14.35
CA PHE A 134 -5.84 -2.92 -13.44
C PHE A 134 -5.67 -4.24 -14.18
N ARG A 135 -4.60 -4.97 -13.86
CA ARG A 135 -4.25 -6.23 -14.50
C ARG A 135 -4.68 -7.42 -13.64
N GLU A 136 -4.93 -8.55 -14.31
CA GLU A 136 -5.23 -9.83 -13.66
C GLU A 136 -6.42 -9.76 -12.70
N VAL A 137 -7.49 -9.05 -13.14
CA VAL A 137 -8.73 -8.97 -12.37
C VAL A 137 -9.36 -10.36 -12.31
N THR A 138 -9.35 -10.95 -11.13
CA THR A 138 -9.82 -12.33 -10.89
C THR A 138 -10.95 -12.35 -9.87
N HIS A 139 -11.87 -13.27 -10.09
CA HIS A 139 -12.93 -13.62 -9.14
C HIS A 139 -12.45 -14.78 -8.27
N PRO A 140 -12.53 -14.69 -6.93
CA PRO A 140 -12.31 -15.84 -6.08
C PRO A 140 -13.39 -16.90 -6.36
N ALA A 141 -12.98 -18.15 -6.61
CA ALA A 141 -13.89 -19.25 -6.98
C ALA A 141 -14.96 -19.54 -5.90
N ASN A 142 -14.65 -19.28 -4.63
CA ASN A 142 -15.58 -19.36 -3.51
C ASN A 142 -15.68 -17.96 -2.87
N ARG A 143 -16.90 -17.46 -2.62
CA ARG A 143 -17.09 -16.19 -1.90
C ARG A 143 -16.59 -16.37 -0.46
N PRO A 144 -15.48 -15.73 -0.07
CA PRO A 144 -14.98 -15.83 1.30
C PRO A 144 -15.92 -15.05 2.23
N ALA A 145 -15.92 -15.40 3.53
CA ALA A 145 -16.66 -14.64 4.55
C ALA A 145 -16.25 -13.15 4.60
N SER A 146 -15.07 -12.82 4.06
CA SER A 146 -14.53 -11.46 3.97
C SER A 146 -15.20 -10.57 2.90
N ARG A 147 -16.18 -11.07 2.14
CA ARG A 147 -16.93 -10.30 1.10
C ARG A 147 -16.07 -9.64 0.02
N VAL A 148 -14.82 -10.09 -0.15
CA VAL A 148 -13.97 -9.65 -1.27
C VAL A 148 -14.38 -10.44 -2.52
N ASP A 149 -14.93 -9.75 -3.51
CA ASP A 149 -15.44 -10.34 -4.75
C ASP A 149 -14.43 -10.30 -5.90
N LEU A 150 -13.43 -9.41 -5.82
CA LEU A 150 -12.45 -9.16 -6.87
C LEU A 150 -11.04 -8.96 -6.31
N ARG A 151 -10.04 -9.46 -7.03
CA ARG A 151 -8.61 -9.21 -6.78
C ARG A 151 -7.93 -8.82 -8.08
N ALA A 152 -7.00 -7.89 -8.00
CA ALA A 152 -6.14 -7.47 -9.10
C ALA A 152 -4.74 -7.16 -8.55
N ALA A 153 -3.76 -6.97 -9.43
CA ALA A 153 -2.45 -6.50 -9.01
C ALA A 153 -2.58 -5.14 -8.29
N GLY A 154 -2.29 -5.10 -6.98
CA GLY A 154 -2.35 -3.88 -6.16
C GLY A 154 -3.75 -3.50 -5.64
N LEU A 155 -4.79 -4.31 -5.88
CA LEU A 155 -6.17 -3.96 -5.51
C LEU A 155 -7.01 -5.18 -5.08
N ILE A 156 -7.89 -4.95 -4.12
CA ILE A 156 -9.07 -5.80 -3.86
C ILE A 156 -10.34 -4.96 -4.00
N ALA A 157 -11.43 -5.58 -4.44
CA ALA A 157 -12.73 -4.92 -4.47
C ALA A 157 -13.88 -5.78 -3.95
N GLN A 158 -14.86 -5.09 -3.38
CA GLN A 158 -16.13 -5.64 -2.91
C GLN A 158 -17.27 -5.03 -3.72
N VAL A 159 -18.29 -5.84 -4.03
CA VAL A 159 -19.48 -5.41 -4.74
C VAL A 159 -20.72 -5.73 -3.89
N ASP A 160 -21.32 -4.68 -3.34
CA ASP A 160 -22.58 -4.77 -2.62
C ASP A 160 -23.76 -4.68 -3.60
N SER A 161 -24.33 -5.84 -3.93
CA SER A 161 -25.51 -5.95 -4.77
C SER A 161 -26.82 -5.97 -3.97
N SER A 162 -26.80 -5.58 -2.69
CA SER A 162 -28.00 -5.55 -1.87
C SER A 162 -28.91 -4.37 -2.23
N THR A 163 -30.14 -4.40 -1.73
CA THR A 163 -31.12 -3.32 -1.91
C THR A 163 -31.08 -2.27 -0.79
N ARG A 164 -30.14 -2.41 0.16
CA ARG A 164 -29.96 -1.47 1.28
C ARG A 164 -28.64 -0.73 1.09
N PRO A 165 -28.56 0.55 1.52
CA PRO A 165 -27.29 1.27 1.49
C PRO A 165 -26.20 0.50 2.23
N THR A 166 -25.00 0.46 1.65
CA THR A 166 -23.84 -0.20 2.24
C THR A 166 -23.49 0.46 3.57
N ALA A 167 -23.29 -0.35 4.61
CA ALA A 167 -23.09 0.12 5.97
C ALA A 167 -21.62 0.47 6.24
N LEU A 168 -21.40 1.27 7.29
CA LEU A 168 -20.06 1.64 7.80
C LEU A 168 -19.13 0.43 7.96
N ARG A 169 -19.67 -0.65 8.53
CA ARG A 169 -18.93 -1.88 8.79
C ARG A 169 -18.33 -2.49 7.52
N ASP A 170 -19.03 -2.44 6.39
CA ASP A 170 -18.52 -3.01 5.14
C ASP A 170 -17.30 -2.24 4.63
N VAL A 171 -17.30 -0.91 4.77
CA VAL A 171 -16.15 -0.05 4.43
C VAL A 171 -14.95 -0.38 5.31
N GLU A 172 -15.14 -0.46 6.64
CA GLU A 172 -14.04 -0.75 7.58
C GLU A 172 -13.48 -2.16 7.40
N CYS A 173 -14.35 -3.16 7.17
CA CYS A 173 -13.91 -4.53 6.89
C CYS A 173 -13.12 -4.61 5.59
N LEU A 174 -13.56 -3.95 4.51
CA LEU A 174 -12.81 -3.90 3.26
C LEU A 174 -11.46 -3.22 3.46
N TRP A 175 -11.42 -2.09 4.17
CA TRP A 175 -10.19 -1.36 4.46
C TRP A 175 -9.19 -2.21 5.25
N LEU A 176 -9.63 -2.92 6.30
CA LEU A 176 -8.76 -3.83 7.06
C LEU A 176 -8.21 -4.98 6.19
N ASN A 177 -9.03 -5.55 5.31
CA ASN A 177 -8.57 -6.58 4.37
C ASN A 177 -7.53 -6.05 3.39
N ALA A 178 -7.73 -4.83 2.89
CA ALA A 178 -6.84 -4.15 1.97
C ALA A 178 -5.50 -3.81 2.64
N LEU A 179 -5.56 -3.26 3.85
CA LEU A 179 -4.40 -2.97 4.70
C LEU A 179 -3.57 -4.23 4.97
N ASN A 180 -4.22 -5.34 5.34
CA ASN A 180 -3.54 -6.61 5.58
C ASN A 180 -2.84 -7.14 4.31
N GLY A 181 -3.43 -6.91 3.14
CA GLY A 181 -2.82 -7.25 1.86
C GLY A 181 -1.81 -6.22 1.34
N SER A 182 -1.63 -5.07 2.01
CA SER A 182 -0.89 -3.91 1.51
C SER A 182 -1.31 -3.49 0.09
N VAL A 183 -2.61 -3.52 -0.17
CA VAL A 183 -3.23 -3.20 -1.46
C VAL A 183 -4.35 -2.17 -1.27
N ARG A 184 -4.81 -1.55 -2.36
CA ARG A 184 -5.96 -0.64 -2.31
C ARG A 184 -7.27 -1.42 -2.21
N GLY A 185 -8.21 -0.95 -1.40
CA GLY A 185 -9.58 -1.49 -1.35
C GLY A 185 -10.54 -0.59 -2.09
N VAL A 186 -11.41 -1.13 -2.96
CA VAL A 186 -12.45 -0.37 -3.67
C VAL A 186 -13.82 -1.00 -3.44
N LEU A 187 -14.84 -0.19 -3.17
CA LEU A 187 -16.21 -0.67 -2.96
C LEU A 187 -17.13 -0.18 -4.08
N PHE A 188 -17.92 -1.10 -4.63
CA PHE A 188 -19.03 -0.79 -5.54
C PHE A 188 -20.36 -1.12 -4.86
N SER A 189 -21.36 -0.26 -4.97
CA SER A 189 -22.69 -0.50 -4.40
C SER A 189 -23.81 -0.21 -5.41
N LEU A 190 -24.84 -1.06 -5.44
CA LEU A 190 -26.06 -0.81 -6.22
C LEU A 190 -27.02 0.14 -5.50
N ALA A 191 -27.12 0.06 -4.18
CA ALA A 191 -28.06 0.84 -3.37
C ALA A 191 -27.43 2.08 -2.74
N GLY A 192 -26.18 2.39 -3.07
CA GLY A 192 -25.43 3.50 -2.48
C GLY A 192 -24.90 3.18 -1.09
N TYR A 193 -24.61 4.24 -0.33
CA TYR A 193 -23.88 4.17 0.94
C TYR A 193 -24.65 4.92 2.02
N ALA A 194 -24.61 4.40 3.24
CA ALA A 194 -25.05 5.17 4.40
C ALA A 194 -24.14 6.41 4.58
N PRO A 195 -24.67 7.55 5.07
CA PRO A 195 -23.88 8.77 5.25
C PRO A 195 -22.57 8.56 6.03
N GLU A 196 -22.65 7.83 7.15
CA GLU A 196 -21.51 7.48 7.98
C GLU A 196 -20.47 6.61 7.27
N ALA A 197 -20.91 5.76 6.32
CA ALA A 197 -20.01 4.95 5.52
C ALA A 197 -19.22 5.81 4.53
N ARG A 198 -19.85 6.85 3.97
CA ARG A 198 -19.21 7.79 3.04
C ARG A 198 -18.18 8.66 3.75
N GLU A 199 -18.55 9.25 4.90
CA GLU A 199 -17.62 10.01 5.76
C GLU A 199 -16.41 9.17 6.18
N ARG A 200 -16.65 7.90 6.55
CA ARG A 200 -15.55 7.01 6.92
C ARG A 200 -14.65 6.66 5.75
N ALA A 201 -15.23 6.42 4.57
CA ALA A 201 -14.45 6.11 3.37
C ALA A 201 -13.54 7.29 2.97
N ASP A 202 -14.00 8.53 3.16
CA ASP A 202 -13.19 9.73 2.94
C ASP A 202 -12.00 9.79 3.90
N ALA A 203 -12.24 9.53 5.19
CA ALA A 203 -11.16 9.49 6.19
C ALA A 203 -10.13 8.37 5.93
N LEU A 204 -10.56 7.27 5.30
CA LEU A 204 -9.72 6.10 5.02
C LEU A 204 -9.20 6.05 3.58
N PHE A 205 -9.52 7.05 2.75
CA PHE A 205 -9.21 7.09 1.31
C PHE A 205 -9.64 5.82 0.56
N VAL A 206 -10.81 5.27 0.90
CA VAL A 206 -11.42 4.13 0.20
C VAL A 206 -12.27 4.66 -0.96
N PRO A 207 -11.94 4.34 -2.23
CA PRO A 207 -12.76 4.72 -3.37
C PRO A 207 -14.14 4.04 -3.33
N LEU A 208 -15.19 4.85 -3.41
CA LEU A 208 -16.57 4.39 -3.47
C LEU A 208 -17.18 4.66 -4.84
N PHE A 209 -17.85 3.66 -5.40
CA PHE A 209 -18.58 3.77 -6.66
C PHE A 209 -20.01 3.30 -6.50
N VAL A 210 -20.96 4.06 -7.05
CA VAL A 210 -22.34 3.58 -7.23
C VAL A 210 -22.49 3.04 -8.64
N MET A 211 -23.14 1.88 -8.78
CA MET A 211 -23.50 1.32 -10.07
C MET A 211 -25.01 1.26 -10.19
N ASP A 212 -25.54 1.74 -11.30
CA ASP A 212 -26.94 1.52 -11.66
C ASP A 212 -27.11 0.23 -12.48
N LEU A 213 -28.35 -0.10 -12.83
CA LEU A 213 -28.63 -1.29 -13.65
C LEU A 213 -28.13 -1.17 -15.11
N THR A 214 -27.69 0.02 -15.54
CA THR A 214 -27.01 0.20 -16.84
C THR A 214 -25.57 -0.31 -16.78
N GLY A 215 -24.99 -0.41 -15.58
CA GLY A 215 -23.66 -0.97 -15.33
C GLY A 215 -22.51 0.01 -15.49
N SER A 216 -22.79 1.31 -15.36
CA SER A 216 -21.78 2.38 -15.38
C SER A 216 -21.43 2.82 -13.97
N PRO A 217 -20.25 2.48 -13.42
CA PRO A 217 -19.85 2.95 -12.10
C PRO A 217 -19.61 4.46 -12.09
N GLN A 218 -20.20 5.14 -11.11
CA GLN A 218 -20.05 6.57 -10.86
C GLN A 218 -19.26 6.78 -9.56
N PRO A 219 -18.19 7.58 -9.57
CA PRO A 219 -17.47 7.92 -8.34
C PRO A 219 -18.39 8.71 -7.42
N VAL A 220 -18.35 8.41 -6.12
CA VAL A 220 -19.14 9.14 -5.12
C VAL A 220 -18.28 9.80 -4.05
N ASN A 221 -16.96 9.75 -4.15
CA ASN A 221 -16.08 10.49 -3.26
C ASN A 221 -14.75 10.85 -3.92
N GLY A 222 -13.98 11.71 -3.25
CA GLY A 222 -12.72 12.24 -3.81
C GLY A 222 -11.71 11.14 -4.16
N ALA A 223 -11.61 10.08 -3.34
CA ALA A 223 -10.74 8.94 -3.64
C ALA A 223 -11.18 8.18 -4.91
N ALA A 224 -12.49 8.11 -5.18
CA ALA A 224 -13.01 7.54 -6.41
C ALA A 224 -12.83 8.45 -7.62
N ASP A 225 -12.98 9.78 -7.46
CA ASP A 225 -12.69 10.75 -8.52
C ASP A 225 -11.22 10.71 -8.94
N GLU A 226 -10.32 10.61 -7.96
CA GLU A 226 -8.89 10.44 -8.20
C GLU A 226 -8.61 9.15 -8.97
N LEU A 227 -9.19 8.03 -8.53
CA LEU A 227 -9.02 6.74 -9.19
C LEU A 227 -9.61 6.73 -10.62
N PHE A 228 -10.76 7.37 -10.83
CA PHE A 228 -11.36 7.50 -12.15
C PHE A 228 -10.44 8.27 -13.11
N SER A 229 -9.91 9.40 -12.63
CA SER A 229 -9.07 10.32 -13.41
C SER A 229 -7.69 9.73 -13.73
N THR A 230 -7.07 9.06 -12.75
CA THR A 230 -5.69 8.57 -12.87
C THR A 230 -5.60 7.14 -13.41
N GLY A 231 -6.55 6.27 -13.08
CA GLY A 231 -6.46 4.84 -13.37
C GLY A 231 -5.59 4.07 -12.38
N ALA A 232 -5.19 2.86 -12.79
CA ALA A 232 -4.27 1.99 -12.04
C ALA A 232 -2.84 2.54 -11.95
#